data_AF-G8PE02-F1
#
_entry.id   AF-G8PE02-F1
#
_cell.length_a   1.000
_cell.length_b   1.000
_cell.length_c   1.000
_cell.angle_alpha   90.00
_cell.angle_beta   90.00
_cell.angle_gamma   90.00
#
_symmetry.space_group_name_H-M   'P 1'
#
loop_
_entity.id
_entity.type
_entity.pdbx_description
1 polymer ?
#
loop_
_entity_poly.entity_id
_entity_poly.type
_entity_poly.pdbx_seq_one_letter_code
_entity_poly.pdbx_strand_id
1 'polypeptide(L)'
;MYGNKNVVGYIFHLIDYLIVALIILCTQSVFNAASMSNYHLPVILVALLFVRVLTLMSLETKVGKLIIFSVLWILYISVYILVSPGKIFGLIQVFVVYFLLMVIYIHLYKEKNDFKQLLRMYSNIIFILAIISLFFWLFGSIAGIIKPTGSLPINWGGNVITSSYFNIYFQWQHDAVVFGHTIFRNIGIFCEAPMYSLNLSVAFIFDYLINGRKSLSRFAVYLITIASTVSVTGVLLILGVVTMSKLFEYLEDTVKHNRFRFGLILFPIFAIIAIALGYQLLTNKLSSASGSSRMQDYISGFKAWMVHPFFGSGYGNIATRISFSSFWRLARSETGYTNSIMTILSEGGVYFFTSFFVSFFYLLKKAISKNDYKLGIFTIVWIYLFLTTVFAHTMLLVGFLACVFELILSDYKITI
;
A
#
# COMPACT_ATOMS: atom_id res chain seq x y z
N MET A 1 -7.81 -35.11 -26.58
CA MET A 1 -6.75 -34.27 -25.95
C MET A 1 -7.08 -32.76 -25.87
N TYR A 2 -8.32 -32.31 -26.07
CA TYR A 2 -8.69 -30.88 -26.03
C TYR A 2 -9.13 -30.33 -24.66
N GLY A 3 -9.33 -31.18 -23.64
CA GLY A 3 -9.79 -30.75 -22.31
C GLY A 3 -8.70 -30.20 -21.37
N ASN A 4 -7.42 -30.48 -21.63
CA ASN A 4 -6.35 -30.25 -20.65
C ASN A 4 -5.82 -28.80 -20.65
N LYS A 5 -5.92 -28.08 -21.78
CA LYS A 5 -5.41 -26.69 -21.89
C LYS A 5 -6.21 -25.69 -21.04
N ASN A 6 -7.52 -25.91 -20.90
CA ASN A 6 -8.38 -25.02 -20.12
C ASN A 6 -8.12 -25.18 -18.61
N VAL A 7 -7.95 -26.41 -18.13
CA VAL A 7 -7.69 -26.69 -16.70
C VAL A 7 -6.38 -26.06 -16.24
N VAL A 8 -5.31 -26.21 -17.03
CA VAL A 8 -3.99 -25.62 -16.72
C VAL A 8 -4.07 -24.08 -16.68
N GLY A 9 -4.83 -23.46 -17.58
CA GLY A 9 -5.09 -22.02 -17.56
C GLY A 9 -5.78 -21.55 -16.28
N TYR A 10 -6.80 -22.28 -15.81
CA TYR A 10 -7.49 -21.96 -14.56
C TYR A 10 -6.59 -22.09 -13.32
N ILE A 11 -5.73 -23.10 -13.28
CA ILE A 11 -4.77 -23.29 -12.17
C ILE A 11 -3.81 -22.10 -12.08
N PHE A 12 -3.23 -21.68 -13.21
CA PHE A 12 -2.32 -20.55 -13.24
C PHE A 12 -3.00 -19.24 -12.84
N HIS A 13 -4.23 -19.03 -13.28
CA HIS A 13 -5.02 -17.88 -12.88
C HIS A 13 -5.35 -17.89 -11.37
N LEU A 14 -5.62 -19.06 -10.79
CA LEU A 14 -5.78 -19.21 -9.34
C LEU A 14 -4.49 -18.88 -8.58
N ILE A 15 -3.33 -19.33 -9.07
CA ILE A 15 -2.02 -18.98 -8.48
C ILE A 15 -1.81 -17.46 -8.48
N ASP A 16 -2.14 -16.77 -9.59
CA ASP A 16 -2.04 -15.31 -9.65
C ASP A 16 -2.95 -14.63 -8.60
N TYR A 17 -4.17 -15.13 -8.38
CA TYR A 17 -5.04 -14.69 -7.28
C TYR A 17 -4.43 -14.93 -5.89
N LEU A 18 -3.81 -16.09 -5.67
CA LEU A 18 -3.17 -16.43 -4.39
C LEU A 18 -1.96 -15.54 -4.11
N ILE A 19 -1.14 -15.25 -5.13
CA ILE A 19 -0.01 -14.31 -5.02
C ILE A 19 -0.54 -12.94 -4.58
N VAL A 20 -1.58 -12.42 -5.25
CA VAL A 20 -2.16 -11.12 -4.90
C VAL A 20 -2.78 -11.12 -3.49
N ALA A 21 -3.46 -12.20 -3.10
CA ALA A 21 -4.00 -12.35 -1.75
C ALA A 21 -2.90 -12.35 -0.68
N LEU A 22 -1.78 -13.02 -0.93
CA LEU A 22 -0.64 -13.04 -0.02
C LEU A 22 0.08 -11.70 0.06
N ILE A 23 0.15 -10.93 -1.03
CA ILE A 23 0.65 -9.54 -0.99
C ILE A 23 -0.21 -8.69 -0.04
N ILE A 24 -1.54 -8.82 -0.12
CA ILE A 24 -2.48 -8.13 0.78
C ILE A 24 -2.25 -8.58 2.23
N LEU A 25 -2.15 -9.89 2.49
CA LEU A 25 -1.91 -10.42 3.83
C LEU A 25 -0.55 -9.98 4.40
N CYS A 26 0.48 -9.89 3.58
CA CYS A 26 1.80 -9.38 3.99
C CYS A 26 1.84 -7.85 4.16
N THR A 27 0.72 -7.15 3.95
CA THR A 27 0.59 -5.69 4.15
C THR A 27 -0.07 -5.42 5.50
N GLN A 28 0.62 -5.81 6.58
CA GLN A 28 0.21 -5.58 7.97
C GLN A 28 -1.16 -6.18 8.32
N SER A 29 -1.44 -7.40 7.82
CA SER A 29 -2.57 -8.19 8.33
C SER A 29 -2.32 -8.70 9.75
N VAL A 30 -3.38 -9.01 10.49
CA VAL A 30 -3.25 -9.64 11.83
C VAL A 30 -2.52 -10.98 11.77
N PHE A 31 -2.60 -11.69 10.64
CA PHE A 31 -1.87 -12.94 10.42
C PHE A 31 -0.37 -12.72 10.27
N ASN A 32 0.03 -11.62 9.63
CA ASN A 32 1.44 -11.26 9.49
C ASN A 32 2.03 -10.77 10.82
N ALA A 33 1.20 -10.20 11.71
CA ALA A 33 1.61 -9.70 13.02
C ALA A 33 1.37 -10.68 14.18
N ALA A 34 0.88 -11.90 13.91
CA ALA A 34 0.57 -12.88 14.94
C ALA A 34 1.82 -13.22 15.78
N SER A 35 1.70 -13.14 17.11
CA SER A 35 2.85 -13.29 18.01
C SER A 35 3.11 -14.74 18.43
N MET A 36 2.06 -15.57 18.50
CA MET A 36 2.16 -16.97 18.94
C MET A 36 2.24 -17.97 17.77
N SER A 37 1.95 -17.53 16.55
CA SER A 37 1.90 -18.39 15.36
C SER A 37 2.60 -17.72 14.19
N ASN A 38 3.62 -18.36 13.64
CA ASN A 38 4.24 -17.92 12.39
C ASN A 38 3.54 -18.60 11.21
N TYR A 39 2.74 -17.84 10.46
CA TYR A 39 2.03 -18.35 9.28
C TYR A 39 2.93 -18.43 8.03
N HIS A 40 4.20 -18.03 8.13
CA HIS A 40 5.19 -18.08 7.05
C HIS A 40 4.74 -17.41 5.73
N LEU A 41 3.83 -16.42 5.79
CA LEU A 41 3.19 -15.81 4.63
C LEU A 41 4.20 -15.28 3.59
N PRO A 42 5.28 -14.57 3.98
CA PRO A 42 6.30 -14.12 3.02
C PRO A 42 7.00 -15.26 2.29
N VAL A 43 7.22 -16.40 2.96
CA VAL A 43 7.88 -17.58 2.38
C VAL A 43 6.96 -18.25 1.37
N ILE A 44 5.68 -18.42 1.72
CA ILE A 44 4.67 -18.97 0.82
C ILE A 44 4.51 -18.08 -0.43
N LEU A 45 4.50 -16.75 -0.24
CA LEU A 45 4.45 -15.79 -1.35
C LEU A 45 5.65 -15.95 -2.30
N VAL A 46 6.86 -16.01 -1.75
CA VAL A 46 8.09 -16.22 -2.54
C VAL A 46 8.05 -17.56 -3.29
N ALA A 47 7.59 -18.63 -2.63
CA ALA A 47 7.48 -19.95 -3.25
C ALA A 47 6.48 -19.94 -4.43
N LEU A 48 5.30 -19.32 -4.26
CA LEU A 48 4.32 -19.20 -5.33
C LEU A 48 4.81 -18.31 -6.47
N LEU A 49 5.49 -17.19 -6.17
CA LEU A 49 6.12 -16.35 -7.18
C LEU A 49 7.16 -17.12 -7.97
N PHE A 50 8.03 -17.89 -7.31
CA PHE A 50 9.05 -18.69 -7.97
C PHE A 50 8.41 -19.73 -8.91
N VAL A 51 7.44 -20.51 -8.42
CA VAL A 51 6.68 -21.46 -9.26
C VAL A 51 6.05 -20.75 -10.45
N ARG A 52 5.44 -19.58 -10.22
CA ARG A 52 4.77 -18.84 -11.29
C ARG A 52 5.74 -18.31 -12.33
N VAL A 53 6.90 -17.79 -11.91
CA VAL A 53 7.99 -17.38 -12.80
C VAL A 53 8.47 -18.53 -13.67
N LEU A 54 8.69 -19.72 -13.10
CA LEU A 54 9.07 -20.92 -13.86
C LEU A 54 8.03 -21.26 -14.95
N THR A 55 6.73 -21.14 -14.65
CA THR A 55 5.66 -21.43 -15.62
C THR A 55 5.52 -20.38 -16.72
N LEU A 56 5.97 -19.15 -16.45
CA LEU A 56 5.91 -18.05 -17.41
C LEU A 56 7.14 -17.98 -18.31
N MET A 57 8.28 -18.54 -17.89
CA MET A 57 9.47 -18.62 -18.75
C MET A 57 9.23 -19.51 -19.96
N SER A 58 9.72 -19.09 -21.12
CA SER A 58 9.85 -19.91 -22.33
C SER A 58 11.27 -19.81 -22.88
N LEU A 59 11.64 -20.71 -23.80
CA LEU A 59 12.97 -20.70 -24.44
C LEU A 59 13.24 -19.40 -25.23
N GLU A 60 12.20 -18.67 -25.61
CA GLU A 60 12.27 -17.42 -26.38
C GLU A 60 12.30 -16.17 -25.49
N THR A 61 12.13 -16.32 -24.17
CA THR A 61 12.07 -15.20 -23.23
C THR A 61 13.41 -14.43 -23.21
N LYS A 62 13.37 -13.12 -23.45
CA LYS A 62 14.56 -12.26 -23.46
C LYS A 62 14.96 -11.84 -22.06
N VAL A 63 15.77 -12.66 -21.38
CA VAL A 63 16.18 -12.41 -19.98
C VAL A 63 17.40 -11.51 -19.78
N GLY A 64 18.14 -11.17 -20.85
CA GLY A 64 19.43 -10.46 -20.72
C GLY A 64 19.37 -9.15 -19.91
N LYS A 65 18.37 -8.31 -20.17
CA LYS A 65 18.16 -7.07 -19.40
C LYS A 65 17.81 -7.33 -17.94
N LEU A 66 17.01 -8.36 -17.67
CA LEU A 66 16.63 -8.76 -16.31
C LEU A 66 17.84 -9.26 -15.52
N ILE A 67 18.75 -10.00 -16.15
CA ILE A 67 19.98 -10.49 -15.50
C ILE A 67 20.88 -9.30 -15.12
N ILE A 68 21.17 -8.40 -16.07
CA ILE A 68 21.99 -7.21 -15.81
C ILE A 68 21.37 -6.37 -14.69
N PHE A 69 20.06 -6.11 -14.76
CA PHE A 69 19.34 -5.39 -13.71
C PHE A 69 19.46 -6.09 -12.36
N SER A 70 19.28 -7.41 -12.31
CA SER A 70 19.35 -8.19 -11.06
C SER A 70 20.75 -8.11 -10.45
N VAL A 71 21.80 -8.21 -11.26
CA VAL A 71 23.19 -8.05 -10.79
C VAL A 71 23.42 -6.65 -10.23
N LEU A 72 23.03 -5.60 -10.96
CA LEU A 72 23.18 -4.21 -10.50
C LEU A 72 22.40 -3.95 -9.20
N TRP A 73 21.20 -4.49 -9.08
CA TRP A 73 20.39 -4.36 -7.89
C TRP A 73 20.97 -5.09 -6.68
N ILE A 74 21.48 -6.32 -6.88
CA ILE A 74 22.19 -7.07 -5.83
C ILE A 74 23.42 -6.29 -5.38
N LEU A 75 24.20 -5.72 -6.31
CA LEU A 75 25.36 -4.88 -5.97
C LEU A 75 24.95 -3.65 -5.17
N TYR A 76 23.87 -2.96 -5.58
CA TYR A 76 23.32 -1.81 -4.86
C TYR A 76 22.92 -2.17 -3.41
N ILE A 77 22.20 -3.28 -3.21
CA ILE A 77 21.85 -3.73 -1.85
C ILE A 77 23.08 -4.21 -1.07
N SER A 78 24.06 -4.84 -1.74
CA SER A 78 25.30 -5.32 -1.10
C SER A 78 26.13 -4.16 -0.57
N VAL A 79 26.25 -3.05 -1.30
CA VAL A 79 26.91 -1.84 -0.82
C VAL A 79 26.26 -1.34 0.47
N TYR A 80 24.92 -1.31 0.52
CA TYR A 80 24.20 -0.92 1.73
C TYR A 80 24.46 -1.87 2.92
N ILE A 81 24.46 -3.20 2.69
CA ILE A 81 24.74 -4.21 3.72
C ILE A 81 26.16 -4.04 4.31
N LEU A 82 27.15 -3.70 3.48
CA LEU A 82 28.54 -3.57 3.92
C LEU A 82 28.77 -2.36 4.84
N VAL A 83 27.94 -1.32 4.73
CA VAL A 83 28.15 -0.03 5.41
C VAL A 83 27.12 0.28 6.49
N SER A 84 25.98 -0.40 6.51
CA SER A 84 24.87 -0.09 7.42
C SER A 84 24.54 -1.28 8.34
N PRO A 85 24.63 -1.12 9.68
CA PRO A 85 24.37 -2.20 10.62
C PRO A 85 22.86 -2.43 10.77
N GLY A 86 22.31 -3.51 10.20
CA GLY A 86 20.87 -3.76 10.24
C GLY A 86 20.47 -5.23 10.20
N LYS A 87 19.17 -5.48 10.13
CA LYS A 87 18.61 -6.84 10.02
C LYS A 87 18.79 -7.39 8.60
N ILE A 88 19.99 -7.88 8.31
CA ILE A 88 20.42 -8.36 6.99
C ILE A 88 19.43 -9.36 6.38
N PHE A 89 18.99 -10.35 7.16
CA PHE A 89 18.07 -11.38 6.64
C PHE A 89 16.74 -10.80 6.15
N GLY A 90 16.14 -9.88 6.91
CA GLY A 90 14.89 -9.23 6.54
C GLY A 90 15.05 -8.32 5.30
N LEU A 91 16.19 -7.63 5.20
CA LEU A 91 16.51 -6.82 4.03
C LEU A 91 16.65 -7.69 2.77
N ILE A 92 17.41 -8.79 2.85
CA ILE A 92 17.60 -9.73 1.73
C ILE A 92 16.25 -10.33 1.32
N GLN A 93 15.45 -10.77 2.28
CA GLN A 93 14.15 -11.37 2.00
C GLN A 93 13.23 -10.42 1.22
N VAL A 94 13.14 -9.15 1.63
CA VAL A 94 12.23 -8.16 1.03
C VAL A 94 12.81 -7.55 -0.25
N PHE A 95 14.02 -7.00 -0.16
CA PHE A 95 14.59 -6.17 -1.23
C PHE A 95 15.49 -6.93 -2.20
N VAL A 96 15.91 -8.16 -1.91
CA VAL A 96 16.61 -9.01 -2.89
C VAL A 96 15.66 -10.06 -3.42
N VAL A 97 15.20 -10.98 -2.57
CA VAL A 97 14.43 -12.16 -3.00
C VAL A 97 13.07 -11.75 -3.53
N TYR A 98 12.21 -11.13 -2.71
CA TYR A 98 10.86 -10.76 -3.14
C TYR A 98 10.87 -9.71 -4.25
N PHE A 99 11.63 -8.62 -4.09
CA PHE A 99 11.68 -7.56 -5.10
C PHE A 99 12.11 -8.07 -6.48
N LEU A 100 13.22 -8.82 -6.59
CA LEU A 100 13.70 -9.32 -7.87
C LEU A 100 12.74 -10.33 -8.49
N LEU A 101 12.22 -11.27 -7.70
CA LEU A 101 11.21 -12.22 -8.19
C LEU A 101 9.96 -11.49 -8.67
N MET A 102 9.53 -10.43 -8.00
CA MET A 102 8.37 -9.65 -8.41
C MET A 102 8.64 -8.88 -9.71
N VAL A 103 9.82 -8.28 -9.89
CA VAL A 103 10.21 -7.63 -11.16
C VAL A 103 10.19 -8.64 -12.32
N ILE A 104 10.81 -9.80 -12.12
CA ILE A 104 10.85 -10.88 -13.13
C ILE A 104 9.42 -11.36 -13.41
N TYR A 105 8.62 -11.62 -12.38
CA TYR A 105 7.24 -12.04 -12.52
C TYR A 105 6.42 -11.06 -13.36
N ILE A 106 6.48 -9.76 -13.05
CA ILE A 106 5.72 -8.73 -13.78
C ILE A 106 6.18 -8.65 -15.24
N HIS A 107 7.48 -8.70 -15.48
CA HIS A 107 8.03 -8.66 -16.83
C HIS A 107 7.49 -9.81 -17.69
N LEU A 108 7.60 -11.04 -17.19
CA LEU A 108 7.12 -12.24 -17.89
C LEU A 108 5.60 -12.27 -18.00
N TYR A 109 4.89 -11.78 -16.99
CA TYR A 109 3.43 -11.73 -17.00
C TYR A 109 2.92 -10.82 -18.12
N LYS A 110 3.54 -9.65 -18.30
CA LYS A 110 3.18 -8.67 -19.34
C LYS A 110 3.42 -9.15 -20.77
N GLU A 111 4.37 -10.06 -20.98
CA GLU A 111 4.58 -10.66 -22.30
C GLU A 111 3.39 -11.53 -22.73
N LYS A 112 2.66 -12.10 -21.75
CA LYS A 112 1.62 -13.11 -22.00
C LYS A 112 0.20 -12.64 -21.65
N ASN A 113 0.05 -11.63 -20.80
CA ASN A 113 -1.24 -11.22 -20.24
C ASN A 113 -1.34 -9.69 -20.10
N ASP A 114 -2.57 -9.21 -19.98
CA ASP A 114 -2.87 -7.81 -19.65
C ASP A 114 -2.56 -7.53 -18.17
N PHE A 115 -1.57 -6.66 -17.90
CA PHE A 115 -1.21 -6.25 -16.53
C PHE A 115 -2.38 -5.74 -15.70
N LYS A 116 -3.40 -5.12 -16.33
CA LYS A 116 -4.61 -4.68 -15.61
C LYS A 116 -5.35 -5.83 -14.94
N GLN A 117 -5.16 -7.07 -15.40
CA GLN A 117 -5.72 -8.26 -14.76
C GLN A 117 -5.23 -8.42 -13.32
N LEU A 118 -3.93 -8.23 -13.03
CA LEU A 118 -3.39 -8.29 -11.66
C LEU A 118 -4.00 -7.19 -10.77
N LEU A 119 -4.13 -5.98 -11.31
CA LEU A 119 -4.77 -4.87 -10.59
C LEU A 119 -6.25 -5.16 -10.30
N ARG A 120 -6.97 -5.78 -11.26
CA ARG A 120 -8.36 -6.22 -11.07
C ARG A 120 -8.48 -7.31 -10.01
N MET A 121 -7.54 -8.27 -9.97
CA MET A 121 -7.50 -9.32 -8.93
C MET A 121 -7.38 -8.68 -7.55
N TYR A 122 -6.46 -7.73 -7.37
CA TYR A 122 -6.28 -7.00 -6.11
C TYR A 122 -7.57 -6.31 -5.68
N SER A 123 -8.17 -5.51 -6.56
CA SER A 123 -9.42 -4.82 -6.26
C SER A 123 -10.59 -5.76 -6.00
N ASN A 124 -10.65 -6.93 -6.66
CA ASN A 124 -11.69 -7.92 -6.41
C ASN A 124 -11.56 -8.53 -5.01
N ILE A 125 -10.35 -8.91 -4.59
CA ILE A 125 -10.11 -9.46 -3.25
C ILE A 125 -10.47 -8.44 -2.18
N ILE A 126 -9.96 -7.20 -2.30
CA ILE A 126 -10.26 -6.15 -1.31
C ILE A 126 -11.75 -5.80 -1.30
N PHE A 127 -12.44 -5.79 -2.44
CA PHE A 127 -13.89 -5.56 -2.48
C PHE A 127 -14.68 -6.65 -1.73
N ILE A 128 -14.29 -7.92 -1.85
CA ILE A 128 -14.90 -9.02 -1.08
C ILE A 128 -14.63 -8.83 0.41
N LEU A 129 -13.38 -8.53 0.78
CA LEU A 129 -13.01 -8.24 2.18
C LEU A 129 -13.79 -7.03 2.73
N ALA A 130 -14.06 -6.01 1.91
CA ALA A 130 -14.87 -4.86 2.27
C ALA A 130 -16.29 -5.26 2.68
N ILE A 131 -16.97 -6.05 1.85
CA ILE A 131 -18.31 -6.57 2.13
C ILE A 131 -18.32 -7.38 3.44
N ILE A 132 -17.39 -8.34 3.57
CA ILE A 132 -17.28 -9.17 4.77
C ILE A 132 -17.04 -8.30 6.02
N SER A 133 -16.10 -7.35 5.93
CA SER A 133 -15.76 -6.48 7.05
C SER A 133 -16.92 -5.57 7.47
N LEU A 134 -17.70 -5.05 6.52
CA LEU A 134 -18.84 -4.20 6.81
C LEU A 134 -19.93 -4.98 7.54
N PHE A 135 -20.19 -6.21 7.11
CA PHE A 135 -21.12 -7.10 7.77
C PHE A 135 -20.72 -7.35 9.23
N PHE A 136 -19.48 -7.80 9.49
CA PHE A 136 -19.03 -8.09 10.86
C PHE A 136 -18.82 -6.83 11.71
N TRP A 137 -18.39 -5.72 11.13
CA TRP A 137 -18.28 -4.46 11.87
C TRP A 137 -19.65 -3.98 12.33
N LEU A 138 -20.66 -3.99 11.45
CA LEU A 138 -22.01 -3.54 11.80
C LEU A 138 -22.69 -4.49 12.80
N PHE A 139 -22.74 -5.79 12.49
CA PHE A 139 -23.51 -6.76 13.28
C PHE A 139 -22.73 -7.34 14.47
N GLY A 140 -21.40 -7.39 14.38
CA GLY A 140 -20.52 -7.84 15.45
C GLY A 140 -20.09 -6.69 16.35
N SER A 141 -19.33 -5.74 15.82
CA SER A 141 -18.64 -4.71 16.62
C SER A 141 -19.55 -3.58 17.10
N ILE A 142 -20.52 -3.17 16.29
CA ILE A 142 -21.44 -2.06 16.63
C ILE A 142 -22.71 -2.58 17.30
N ALA A 143 -23.45 -3.49 16.66
CA ALA A 143 -24.73 -3.98 17.19
C ALA A 143 -24.56 -5.07 18.29
N GLY A 144 -23.40 -5.73 18.35
CA GLY A 144 -23.14 -6.78 19.34
C GLY A 144 -23.97 -8.05 19.18
N ILE A 145 -24.63 -8.25 18.03
CA ILE A 145 -25.49 -9.40 17.70
C ILE A 145 -24.62 -10.65 17.49
N ILE A 146 -23.55 -10.51 16.70
CA ILE A 146 -22.58 -11.59 16.49
C ILE A 146 -21.50 -11.47 17.56
N LYS A 147 -21.20 -12.57 18.27
CA LYS A 147 -20.12 -12.61 19.26
C LYS A 147 -18.80 -13.08 18.62
N PRO A 148 -17.64 -12.63 19.13
CA PRO A 148 -16.34 -13.17 18.72
C PRO A 148 -16.29 -14.69 18.91
N THR A 149 -15.69 -15.39 17.96
CA THR A 149 -15.52 -16.85 17.99
C THR A 149 -14.17 -17.29 18.54
N GLY A 150 -13.24 -16.36 18.72
CA GLY A 150 -11.92 -16.64 19.25
C GLY A 150 -11.11 -15.38 19.46
N SER A 151 -9.82 -15.54 19.75
CA SER A 151 -8.87 -14.44 19.86
C SER A 151 -7.55 -14.79 19.19
N LEU A 152 -6.84 -13.76 18.71
CA LEU A 152 -5.51 -13.89 18.12
C LEU A 152 -4.61 -12.81 18.73
N PRO A 153 -3.57 -13.17 19.48
CA PRO A 153 -2.58 -12.20 19.94
C PRO A 153 -1.64 -11.82 18.81
N ILE A 154 -1.39 -10.51 18.70
CA ILE A 154 -0.52 -9.90 17.70
C ILE A 154 0.53 -9.02 18.39
N ASN A 155 1.65 -8.80 17.71
CA ASN A 155 2.65 -7.81 18.09
C ASN A 155 2.52 -6.59 17.18
N TRP A 156 1.86 -5.54 17.69
CA TRP A 156 1.59 -4.31 16.96
C TRP A 156 1.81 -3.09 17.86
N GLY A 157 3.06 -2.62 17.96
CA GLY A 157 3.49 -1.63 18.96
C GLY A 157 3.68 -2.21 20.36
N GLY A 158 3.02 -3.34 20.64
CA GLY A 158 3.18 -4.18 21.81
C GLY A 158 2.32 -5.44 21.65
N ASN A 159 2.20 -6.23 22.71
CA ASN A 159 1.33 -7.39 22.71
C ASN A 159 -0.14 -6.95 22.81
N VAL A 160 -0.91 -7.19 21.75
CA VAL A 160 -2.34 -6.86 21.65
C VAL A 160 -3.12 -8.14 21.45
N ILE A 161 -4.22 -8.32 22.21
CA ILE A 161 -5.14 -9.44 22.02
C ILE A 161 -6.28 -8.97 21.14
N THR A 162 -6.40 -9.53 19.94
CA THR A 162 -7.51 -9.22 19.02
C THR A 162 -8.64 -10.23 19.18
N SER A 163 -9.88 -9.76 19.14
CA SER A 163 -11.06 -10.63 19.05
C SER A 163 -11.29 -11.01 17.60
N SER A 164 -11.47 -12.30 17.34
CA SER A 164 -11.64 -12.90 16.01
C SER A 164 -13.08 -13.30 15.77
N TYR A 165 -13.58 -13.00 14.58
CA TYR A 165 -14.85 -13.46 14.04
C TYR A 165 -14.55 -14.41 12.88
N PHE A 166 -14.55 -15.71 13.18
CA PHE A 166 -14.24 -16.81 12.26
C PHE A 166 -12.89 -16.68 11.52
N ASN A 167 -11.93 -15.93 12.08
CA ASN A 167 -10.67 -15.57 11.42
C ASN A 167 -10.83 -14.85 10.07
N ILE A 168 -11.95 -14.17 9.83
CA ILE A 168 -12.19 -13.40 8.60
C ILE A 168 -12.50 -11.92 8.87
N TYR A 169 -12.65 -11.56 10.15
CA TYR A 169 -12.74 -10.20 10.65
C TYR A 169 -12.21 -10.13 12.07
N PHE A 170 -11.55 -9.03 12.42
CA PHE A 170 -10.93 -8.83 13.73
C PHE A 170 -11.33 -7.48 14.31
N GLN A 171 -11.34 -7.40 15.64
CA GLN A 171 -11.55 -6.15 16.37
C GLN A 171 -10.63 -6.06 17.58
N TRP A 172 -10.16 -4.85 17.87
CA TRP A 172 -9.52 -4.49 19.14
C TRP A 172 -9.43 -2.97 19.32
N GLN A 173 -9.38 -2.22 18.23
CA GLN A 173 -9.24 -0.76 18.25
C GLN A 173 -10.57 -0.06 18.60
N HIS A 174 -10.76 0.24 19.89
CA HIS A 174 -11.91 0.94 20.47
C HIS A 174 -11.55 2.35 20.94
N ASP A 175 -11.16 3.21 19.98
CA ASP A 175 -10.63 4.55 20.26
C ASP A 175 -11.28 5.65 19.40
N ALA A 176 -12.23 5.31 18.51
CA ALA A 176 -12.91 6.29 17.68
C ALA A 176 -14.07 6.92 18.44
N VAL A 177 -14.08 8.25 18.55
CA VAL A 177 -15.17 9.00 19.17
C VAL A 177 -16.12 9.51 18.08
N VAL A 178 -17.37 9.08 18.11
CA VAL A 178 -18.44 9.49 17.19
C VAL A 178 -19.67 9.86 18.03
N PHE A 179 -20.17 11.07 17.85
CA PHE A 179 -21.29 11.63 18.65
C PHE A 179 -21.09 11.52 20.17
N GLY A 180 -19.86 11.67 20.65
CA GLY A 180 -19.53 11.56 22.08
C GLY A 180 -19.40 10.13 22.61
N HIS A 181 -19.69 9.12 21.79
CA HIS A 181 -19.52 7.71 22.15
C HIS A 181 -18.24 7.14 21.54
N THR A 182 -17.55 6.29 22.29
CA THR A 182 -16.42 5.53 21.74
C THR A 182 -16.94 4.30 21.02
N ILE A 183 -16.47 4.07 19.81
CA ILE A 183 -16.85 2.94 18.95
C ILE A 183 -15.62 2.17 18.46
N PHE A 184 -15.83 0.91 18.09
CA PHE A 184 -14.82 0.13 17.40
C PHE A 184 -14.62 0.65 15.98
N ARG A 185 -13.35 0.81 15.58
CA ARG A 185 -12.99 1.11 14.19
C ARG A 185 -13.03 -0.16 13.35
N ASN A 186 -13.47 -0.06 12.11
CA ASN A 186 -13.37 -1.19 11.19
C ASN A 186 -11.89 -1.37 10.78
N ILE A 187 -11.30 -2.50 11.19
CA ILE A 187 -9.92 -2.87 10.83
C ILE A 187 -9.86 -4.07 9.86
N GLY A 188 -11.00 -4.67 9.51
CA GLY A 188 -11.05 -5.84 8.63
C GLY A 188 -10.17 -6.99 9.13
N ILE A 189 -9.23 -7.43 8.29
CA ILE A 189 -8.20 -8.42 8.62
C ILE A 189 -6.83 -7.79 8.94
N PHE A 190 -6.79 -6.47 9.13
CA PHE A 190 -5.56 -5.70 9.32
C PHE A 190 -5.32 -5.34 10.78
N CYS A 191 -4.06 -5.04 11.12
CA CYS A 191 -3.68 -4.75 12.50
C CYS A 191 -4.31 -3.46 13.03
N GLU A 192 -4.63 -2.50 12.15
CA GLU A 192 -5.23 -1.23 12.55
C GLU A 192 -6.01 -0.60 11.38
N ALA A 193 -6.87 0.36 11.71
CA ALA A 193 -7.71 1.03 10.74
C ALA A 193 -6.94 1.77 9.61
N PRO A 194 -5.79 2.45 9.88
CA PRO A 194 -4.98 3.02 8.80
C PRO A 194 -4.45 1.99 7.80
N MET A 195 -4.06 0.78 8.25
CA MET A 195 -3.60 -0.30 7.36
C MET A 195 -4.73 -0.84 6.49
N TYR A 196 -5.95 -0.95 7.05
CA TYR A 196 -7.10 -1.32 6.24
C TYR A 196 -7.46 -0.24 5.22
N SER A 197 -7.49 1.02 5.68
CA SER A 197 -7.76 2.18 4.84
C SER A 197 -6.76 2.29 3.68
N LEU A 198 -5.47 2.01 3.90
CA LEU A 198 -4.46 1.93 2.84
C LEU A 198 -4.87 0.94 1.74
N ASN A 199 -5.20 -0.30 2.11
CA ASN A 199 -5.56 -1.35 1.16
C ASN A 199 -6.85 -1.02 0.39
N LEU A 200 -7.86 -0.46 1.09
CA LEU A 200 -9.10 0.03 0.47
C LEU A 200 -8.83 1.17 -0.52
N SER A 201 -7.98 2.12 -0.16
CA SER A 201 -7.61 3.24 -1.03
C SER A 201 -6.87 2.77 -2.29
N VAL A 202 -5.93 1.84 -2.17
CA VAL A 202 -5.23 1.26 -3.33
C VAL A 202 -6.21 0.51 -4.25
N ALA A 203 -7.07 -0.33 -3.69
CA ALA A 203 -8.09 -1.05 -4.46
C ALA A 203 -9.07 -0.12 -5.17
N PHE A 204 -9.48 0.96 -4.50
CA PHE A 204 -10.34 2.00 -5.06
C PHE A 204 -9.68 2.67 -6.27
N ILE A 205 -8.41 3.05 -6.19
CA ILE A 205 -7.71 3.70 -7.31
C ILE A 205 -7.56 2.73 -8.49
N PHE A 206 -7.18 1.48 -8.23
CA PHE A 206 -7.10 0.47 -9.28
C PHE A 206 -8.45 0.27 -9.99
N ASP A 207 -9.56 0.22 -9.26
CA ASP A 207 -10.88 0.09 -9.85
C ASP A 207 -11.33 1.35 -10.59
N TYR A 208 -11.34 2.47 -9.89
CA TYR A 208 -11.97 3.71 -10.33
C TYR A 208 -11.14 4.41 -11.42
N LEU A 209 -9.82 4.51 -11.21
CA LEU A 209 -8.93 5.30 -12.05
C LEU A 209 -8.29 4.45 -13.18
N ILE A 210 -7.72 3.29 -12.85
CA ILE A 210 -6.92 2.50 -13.79
C ILE A 210 -7.78 1.56 -14.64
N ASN A 211 -8.66 0.80 -14.00
CA ASN A 211 -9.55 -0.16 -14.67
C ASN A 211 -10.84 0.48 -15.20
N GLY A 212 -11.16 1.70 -14.77
CA GLY A 212 -12.37 2.41 -15.18
C GLY A 212 -13.69 1.75 -14.72
N ARG A 213 -13.64 0.87 -13.71
CA ARG A 213 -14.82 0.20 -13.13
C ARG A 213 -15.61 1.15 -12.23
N LYS A 214 -16.38 2.06 -12.83
CA LYS A 214 -17.19 3.08 -12.14
C LYS A 214 -18.55 2.56 -11.64
N SER A 215 -18.62 1.31 -11.19
CA SER A 215 -19.86 0.74 -10.62
C SER A 215 -20.24 1.49 -9.34
N LEU A 216 -21.49 1.99 -9.28
CA LEU A 216 -22.00 2.68 -8.10
C LEU A 216 -21.96 1.79 -6.85
N SER A 217 -22.25 0.50 -6.99
CA SER A 217 -22.20 -0.47 -5.88
C SER A 217 -20.78 -0.62 -5.35
N ARG A 218 -19.77 -0.76 -6.22
CA ARG A 218 -18.36 -0.84 -5.79
C ARG A 218 -17.91 0.45 -5.12
N PHE A 219 -18.26 1.59 -5.71
CA PHE A 219 -17.98 2.90 -5.15
C PHE A 219 -18.57 3.06 -3.75
N ALA A 220 -19.86 2.73 -3.57
CA ALA A 220 -20.54 2.82 -2.28
C ALA A 220 -19.90 1.92 -1.23
N VAL A 221 -19.58 0.67 -1.58
CA VAL A 221 -18.90 -0.25 -0.65
C VAL A 221 -17.55 0.31 -0.21
N TYR A 222 -16.70 0.78 -1.13
CA TYR A 222 -15.42 1.40 -0.75
C TYR A 222 -15.61 2.63 0.15
N LEU A 223 -16.55 3.51 -0.20
CA LEU A 223 -16.82 4.73 0.55
C LEU A 223 -17.28 4.42 1.98
N ILE A 224 -18.28 3.56 2.14
CA ILE A 224 -18.84 3.18 3.45
C ILE A 224 -17.78 2.44 4.27
N THR A 225 -17.01 1.54 3.64
CA THR A 225 -15.95 0.80 4.35
C THR A 225 -14.84 1.74 4.82
N ILE A 226 -14.34 2.64 3.96
CA ILE A 226 -13.32 3.62 4.36
C ILE A 226 -13.85 4.54 5.46
N ALA A 227 -15.11 4.98 5.38
CA ALA A 227 -15.73 5.77 6.46
C ALA A 227 -15.80 4.99 7.79
N SER A 228 -16.13 3.70 7.76
CA SER A 228 -16.16 2.84 8.96
C SER A 228 -14.79 2.63 9.62
N THR A 229 -13.69 2.85 8.89
CA THR A 229 -12.34 2.85 9.49
C THR A 229 -12.07 4.11 10.32
N VAL A 230 -12.89 5.15 10.22
CA VAL A 230 -12.71 6.47 10.87
C VAL A 230 -11.29 7.01 10.59
N SER A 231 -10.78 6.78 9.38
CA SER A 231 -9.45 7.20 8.94
C SER A 231 -9.56 8.48 8.09
N VAL A 232 -9.15 9.62 8.67
CA VAL A 232 -9.09 10.90 7.95
C VAL A 232 -8.26 10.79 6.68
N THR A 233 -7.13 10.08 6.73
CA THR A 233 -6.23 9.86 5.59
C THR A 233 -6.95 9.20 4.41
N GLY A 234 -7.76 8.16 4.66
CA GLY A 234 -8.50 7.46 3.62
C GLY A 234 -9.61 8.30 2.99
N VAL A 235 -10.35 9.03 3.83
CA VAL A 235 -11.44 9.92 3.37
C VAL A 235 -10.88 11.04 2.49
N LEU A 236 -9.81 11.71 2.93
CA LEU A 236 -9.14 12.76 2.15
C LEU A 236 -8.63 12.22 0.81
N LEU A 237 -8.10 11.00 0.78
CA LEU A 237 -7.61 10.37 -0.44
C LEU A 237 -8.74 10.12 -1.44
N ILE A 238 -9.87 9.52 -1.04
CA ILE A 238 -11.00 9.31 -1.96
C ILE A 238 -11.48 10.66 -2.51
N LEU A 239 -11.67 11.64 -1.61
CA LEU A 239 -12.14 12.97 -1.99
C LEU A 239 -11.20 13.61 -3.00
N GLY A 240 -9.88 13.54 -2.76
CA GLY A 240 -8.85 14.03 -3.67
C GLY A 240 -8.89 13.34 -5.03
N VAL A 241 -8.92 12.00 -5.06
CA VAL A 241 -8.96 11.22 -6.31
C VAL A 241 -10.22 11.52 -7.12
N VAL A 242 -11.39 11.52 -6.49
CA VAL A 242 -12.66 11.80 -7.19
C VAL A 242 -12.66 13.23 -7.71
N THR A 243 -12.25 14.21 -6.91
CA THR A 243 -12.21 15.62 -7.31
C THR A 243 -11.23 15.84 -8.47
N MET A 244 -9.99 15.36 -8.35
CA MET A 244 -8.98 15.52 -9.40
C MET A 244 -9.36 14.78 -10.67
N SER A 245 -9.84 13.53 -10.58
CA SER A 245 -10.23 12.77 -11.77
C SER A 245 -11.37 13.45 -12.53
N LYS A 246 -12.37 13.97 -11.83
CA LYS A 246 -13.49 14.70 -12.44
C LYS A 246 -13.05 16.03 -13.03
N LEU A 247 -12.11 16.73 -12.39
CA LEU A 247 -11.52 17.93 -12.96
C LEU A 247 -10.85 17.65 -14.30
N PHE A 248 -9.96 16.66 -14.35
CA PHE A 248 -9.22 16.36 -15.56
C PHE A 248 -10.10 15.76 -16.66
N GLU A 249 -11.07 14.89 -16.32
CA GLU A 249 -12.10 14.43 -17.27
C GLU A 249 -12.84 15.62 -17.89
N TYR A 250 -13.23 16.59 -17.07
CA TYR A 250 -13.93 17.78 -17.52
C TYR A 250 -13.05 18.67 -18.42
N LEU A 251 -11.80 18.96 -18.00
CA LEU A 251 -10.86 19.77 -18.78
C LEU A 251 -10.58 19.14 -20.15
N GLU A 252 -10.37 17.82 -20.19
CA GLU A 252 -10.15 17.07 -21.43
C GLU A 252 -11.37 17.16 -22.36
N ASP A 253 -12.58 17.02 -21.82
CA ASP A 253 -13.82 17.16 -22.59
C ASP A 253 -14.04 18.58 -23.14
N THR A 254 -13.77 19.62 -22.34
CA THR A 254 -13.91 21.02 -22.75
C THR A 254 -12.97 21.35 -23.90
N VAL A 255 -11.70 20.92 -23.81
CA VAL A 255 -10.71 21.11 -24.89
C VAL A 255 -11.13 20.35 -26.15
N LYS A 256 -11.60 19.10 -26.03
CA LYS A 256 -11.98 18.26 -27.17
C LYS A 256 -13.25 18.73 -27.88
N HIS A 257 -14.24 19.23 -27.15
CA HIS A 257 -15.57 19.51 -27.72
C HIS A 257 -15.88 21.00 -27.84
N ASN A 258 -14.99 21.91 -27.41
CA ASN A 258 -15.15 23.36 -27.44
C ASN A 258 -16.52 23.85 -26.91
N ARG A 259 -17.07 23.16 -25.91
CA ARG A 259 -18.36 23.49 -25.29
C ARG A 259 -18.14 23.88 -23.84
N PHE A 260 -18.36 25.15 -23.52
CA PHE A 260 -18.48 25.62 -22.14
C PHE A 260 -19.72 24.97 -21.51
N ARG A 261 -19.55 24.26 -20.39
CA ARG A 261 -20.66 23.61 -19.66
C ARG A 261 -20.76 24.20 -18.26
N PHE A 262 -21.97 24.37 -17.73
CA PHE A 262 -22.29 24.83 -16.36
C PHE A 262 -21.43 24.21 -15.23
N GLY A 263 -20.83 23.04 -15.46
CA GLY A 263 -19.83 22.43 -14.59
C GLY A 263 -18.59 23.29 -14.26
N LEU A 264 -18.24 24.31 -15.07
CA LEU A 264 -17.13 25.23 -14.79
C LEU A 264 -17.36 26.13 -13.57
N ILE A 265 -18.61 26.33 -13.17
CA ILE A 265 -18.99 27.10 -11.96
C ILE A 265 -19.22 26.15 -10.78
N LEU A 266 -19.86 25.00 -11.03
CA LEU A 266 -20.14 24.00 -9.99
C LEU A 266 -18.88 23.27 -9.51
N PHE A 267 -17.89 23.07 -10.37
CA PHE A 267 -16.65 22.39 -10.00
C PHE A 267 -15.79 23.20 -9.00
N PRO A 268 -15.52 24.50 -9.20
CA PRO A 268 -14.86 25.32 -8.19
C PRO A 268 -15.60 25.30 -6.84
N ILE A 269 -16.94 25.36 -6.87
CA ILE A 269 -17.76 25.29 -5.65
C ILE A 269 -17.56 23.94 -4.94
N PHE A 270 -17.66 22.82 -5.68
CA PHE A 270 -17.42 21.49 -5.13
C PHE A 270 -15.98 21.33 -4.62
N ALA A 271 -14.99 21.84 -5.34
CA ALA A 271 -13.58 21.81 -4.94
C ALA A 271 -13.34 22.66 -3.67
N ILE A 272 -13.96 23.84 -3.55
CA ILE A 272 -13.90 24.68 -2.35
C ILE A 272 -14.52 23.94 -1.17
N ILE A 273 -15.69 23.32 -1.34
CA ILE A 273 -16.32 22.51 -0.29
C ILE A 273 -15.41 21.34 0.11
N ALA A 274 -14.83 20.64 -0.86
CA ALA A 274 -13.90 19.54 -0.62
C ALA A 274 -12.64 20.00 0.15
N ILE A 275 -12.07 21.15 -0.21
CA ILE A 275 -10.91 21.76 0.46
C ILE A 275 -11.28 22.20 1.88
N ALA A 276 -12.44 22.84 2.07
CA ALA A 276 -12.90 23.30 3.38
C ALA A 276 -13.14 22.11 4.33
N LEU A 277 -13.84 21.08 3.87
CA LEU A 277 -14.03 19.83 4.60
C LEU A 277 -12.69 19.16 4.89
N GLY A 278 -11.79 19.12 3.90
CA GLY A 278 -10.47 18.52 4.06
C GLY A 278 -9.61 19.25 5.09
N TYR A 279 -9.64 20.57 5.08
CA TYR A 279 -8.95 21.43 6.06
C TYR A 279 -9.49 21.18 7.47
N GLN A 280 -10.82 21.17 7.65
CA GLN A 280 -11.43 20.91 8.95
C GLN A 280 -11.09 19.53 9.50
N LEU A 281 -11.09 18.49 8.65
CA LEU A 281 -10.69 17.15 9.05
C LEU A 281 -9.21 17.09 9.44
N LEU A 282 -8.35 17.81 8.72
CA LEU A 282 -6.91 17.86 8.99
C LEU A 282 -6.61 18.58 10.31
N THR A 283 -7.20 19.75 10.55
CA THR A 283 -6.99 20.51 11.79
C THR A 283 -7.48 19.73 13.01
N ASN A 284 -8.66 19.10 12.92
CA ASN A 284 -9.17 18.20 13.96
C ASN A 284 -8.27 16.98 14.19
N LYS A 285 -7.65 16.45 13.12
CA LYS A 285 -6.72 15.34 13.27
C LYS A 285 -5.42 15.77 13.93
N LEU A 286 -4.88 16.93 13.56
CA LEU A 286 -3.64 17.48 14.11
C LEU A 286 -3.78 17.89 15.58
N SER A 287 -4.96 18.36 16.00
CA SER A 287 -5.25 18.66 17.41
C SER A 287 -5.49 17.42 18.28
N SER A 288 -5.67 16.24 17.66
CA SER A 288 -5.87 14.99 18.39
C SER A 288 -4.56 14.41 18.96
N ALA A 289 -4.69 13.58 19.99
CA ALA A 289 -3.59 12.79 20.55
C ALA A 289 -2.85 11.93 19.49
N SER A 290 -3.55 11.50 18.44
CA SER A 290 -3.00 10.71 17.34
C SER A 290 -2.29 11.60 16.30
N GLY A 291 -2.65 12.88 16.21
CA GLY A 291 -1.96 13.87 15.38
C GLY A 291 -0.62 14.27 15.97
N SER A 292 -0.57 14.51 17.28
CA SER A 292 0.67 14.85 17.98
C SER A 292 1.71 13.71 17.92
N SER A 293 1.30 12.45 18.08
CA SER A 293 2.21 11.30 17.90
C SER A 293 2.85 11.27 16.50
N ARG A 294 2.07 11.54 15.43
CA ARG A 294 2.59 11.57 14.05
C ARG A 294 3.60 12.68 13.83
N MET A 295 3.32 13.89 14.36
CA MET A 295 4.25 15.00 14.26
C MET A 295 5.57 14.70 14.99
N GLN A 296 5.49 14.09 16.17
CA GLN A 296 6.69 13.67 16.90
C GLN A 296 7.48 12.59 16.16
N ASP A 297 6.83 11.68 15.45
CA ASP A 297 7.50 10.67 14.61
C ASP A 297 8.25 11.30 13.44
N TYR A 298 7.72 12.37 12.85
CA TYR A 298 8.43 13.17 11.86
C TYR A 298 9.67 13.84 12.44
N ILE A 299 9.52 14.51 13.60
CA ILE A 299 10.64 15.22 14.26
C ILE A 299 11.73 14.23 14.68
N SER A 300 11.35 13.13 15.34
CA SER A 300 12.29 12.12 15.85
C SER A 300 12.93 11.35 14.70
N GLY A 301 12.16 11.06 13.64
CA GLY A 301 12.65 10.42 12.42
C GLY A 301 13.65 11.28 11.67
N PHE A 302 13.37 12.57 11.52
CA PHE A 302 14.29 13.51 10.89
C PHE A 302 15.59 13.63 11.68
N LYS A 303 15.51 13.79 13.02
CA LYS A 303 16.71 13.82 13.87
C LYS A 303 17.53 12.53 13.77
N ALA A 304 16.87 11.36 13.75
CA ALA A 304 17.54 10.07 13.59
C ALA A 304 18.23 9.94 12.23
N TRP A 305 17.57 10.36 11.14
CA TRP A 305 18.17 10.39 9.81
C TRP A 305 19.41 11.30 9.76
N MET A 306 19.35 12.47 10.40
CA MET A 306 20.46 13.42 10.41
C MET A 306 21.73 12.90 11.11
N VAL A 307 21.64 11.85 11.94
CA VAL A 307 22.83 11.19 12.53
C VAL A 307 23.64 10.47 11.44
N HIS A 308 22.96 9.80 10.51
CA HIS A 308 23.58 9.06 9.40
C HIS A 308 22.86 9.37 8.07
N PRO A 309 23.07 10.55 7.47
CA PRO A 309 22.25 11.02 6.34
C PRO A 309 22.29 10.13 5.10
N PHE A 310 23.46 9.54 4.81
CA PHE A 310 23.69 8.77 3.58
C PHE A 310 23.18 7.34 3.66
N PHE A 311 23.52 6.60 4.73
CA PHE A 311 23.22 5.16 4.85
C PHE A 311 22.27 4.81 6.00
N GLY A 312 21.75 5.80 6.73
CA GLY A 312 20.84 5.58 7.85
C GLY A 312 21.47 4.77 8.99
N SER A 313 20.62 4.36 9.92
CA SER A 313 20.99 3.59 11.12
C SER A 313 20.88 2.08 10.94
N GLY A 314 20.50 1.61 9.75
CA GLY A 314 20.32 0.20 9.43
C GLY A 314 18.88 -0.25 9.31
N TYR A 315 18.65 -1.20 8.39
CA TYR A 315 17.33 -1.76 8.11
C TYR A 315 16.71 -2.42 9.35
N GLY A 316 15.49 -2.01 9.67
CA GLY A 316 14.72 -2.44 10.84
C GLY A 316 15.32 -2.01 12.18
N ASN A 317 16.28 -1.07 12.19
CA ASN A 317 16.84 -0.49 13.41
C ASN A 317 16.09 0.78 13.81
N ILE A 318 15.41 0.72 14.95
CA ILE A 318 14.63 1.85 15.48
C ILE A 318 15.31 2.55 16.66
N ALA A 319 16.49 2.08 17.10
CA ALA A 319 17.14 2.57 18.32
C ALA A 319 17.47 4.07 18.24
N THR A 320 18.05 4.52 17.12
CA THR A 320 18.40 5.94 16.89
C THR A 320 17.17 6.85 16.92
N ARG A 321 16.00 6.36 16.52
CA ARG A 321 14.76 7.13 16.63
C ARG A 321 14.26 7.19 18.06
N ILE A 322 14.34 6.07 18.78
CA ILE A 322 13.90 5.98 20.17
C ILE A 322 14.66 6.99 21.04
N SER A 323 15.97 7.21 20.80
CA SER A 323 16.75 8.21 21.54
C SER A 323 16.29 9.66 21.36
N PHE A 324 15.54 9.96 20.29
CA PHE A 324 14.95 11.28 20.05
C PHE A 324 13.45 11.35 20.35
N SER A 325 12.83 10.23 20.73
CA SER A 325 11.39 10.14 21.00
C SER A 325 11.06 10.78 22.35
N SER A 326 9.93 11.50 22.43
CA SER A 326 9.50 12.08 23.71
C SER A 326 9.04 11.01 24.70
N PHE A 327 9.11 11.32 26.00
CA PHE A 327 8.58 10.44 27.05
C PHE A 327 7.12 10.04 26.80
N TRP A 328 6.26 11.00 26.42
CA TRP A 328 4.86 10.75 26.11
C TRP A 328 4.65 9.81 24.93
N ARG A 329 5.55 9.85 23.95
CA ARG A 329 5.52 8.97 22.77
C ARG A 329 5.93 7.55 23.10
N LEU A 330 6.92 7.39 23.99
CA LEU A 330 7.41 6.09 24.45
C LEU A 330 6.41 5.41 25.40
N ALA A 331 5.78 6.18 26.29
CA ALA A 331 4.77 5.69 27.23
C ALA A 331 3.54 5.07 26.54
N ARG A 332 3.27 5.41 25.28
CA ARG A 332 2.15 4.85 24.48
C ARG A 332 2.46 3.54 23.77
N SER A 333 3.60 2.90 24.03
CA SER A 333 3.93 1.58 23.46
C SER A 333 3.82 1.53 21.92
N GLU A 334 4.39 2.51 21.25
CA GLU A 334 4.34 2.63 19.79
C GLU A 334 5.78 2.75 19.28
N THR A 335 6.57 1.68 19.41
CA THR A 335 7.99 1.73 19.03
C THR A 335 8.21 1.87 17.51
N GLY A 336 7.18 1.74 16.66
CA GLY A 336 7.24 1.92 15.20
C GLY A 336 6.96 3.35 14.72
N TYR A 337 7.37 3.67 13.48
CA TYR A 337 7.02 4.91 12.78
C TYR A 337 5.56 4.94 12.36
N THR A 338 4.97 6.13 12.21
CA THR A 338 3.64 6.30 11.59
C THR A 338 3.67 6.59 10.09
N ASN A 339 4.84 6.81 9.49
CA ASN A 339 4.99 7.15 8.07
C ASN A 339 6.18 6.42 7.42
N SER A 340 6.08 6.12 6.12
CA SER A 340 7.10 5.33 5.42
C SER A 340 8.33 6.14 5.06
N ILE A 341 8.19 7.44 4.77
CA ILE A 341 9.34 8.29 4.40
C ILE A 341 10.40 8.35 5.50
N MET A 342 9.99 8.57 6.76
CA MET A 342 10.93 8.62 7.87
C MET A 342 11.47 7.24 8.22
N THR A 343 10.70 6.15 8.03
CA THR A 343 11.23 4.78 8.13
C THR A 343 12.40 4.60 7.16
N ILE A 344 12.19 4.88 5.87
CA ILE A 344 13.23 4.67 4.84
C ILE A 344 14.44 5.58 5.04
N LEU A 345 14.24 6.86 5.35
CA LEU A 345 15.34 7.79 5.54
C LEU A 345 16.15 7.50 6.81
N SER A 346 15.49 7.18 7.92
CA SER A 346 16.20 6.88 9.17
C SER A 346 16.97 5.56 9.13
N GLU A 347 16.40 4.53 8.50
CA GLU A 347 17.02 3.22 8.41
C GLU A 347 18.04 3.13 7.28
N GLY A 348 17.71 3.70 6.11
CA GLY A 348 18.46 3.51 4.87
C GLY A 348 19.16 4.76 4.32
N GLY A 349 18.90 5.93 4.88
CA GLY A 349 19.42 7.20 4.41
C GLY A 349 18.97 7.56 2.99
N VAL A 350 19.62 8.57 2.42
CA VAL A 350 19.39 8.98 1.03
C VAL A 350 19.74 7.85 0.06
N TYR A 351 20.75 7.02 0.38
CA TYR A 351 21.14 5.88 -0.44
C TYR A 351 19.93 5.00 -0.71
N PHE A 352 19.30 4.46 0.34
CA PHE A 352 18.18 3.54 0.17
C PHE A 352 16.91 4.23 -0.37
N PHE A 353 16.67 5.48 0.06
CA PHE A 353 15.56 6.31 -0.42
C PHE A 353 15.60 6.56 -1.94
N THR A 354 16.79 6.50 -2.55
CA THR A 354 16.96 6.75 -4.00
C THR A 354 16.07 5.86 -4.85
N SER A 355 15.87 4.59 -4.47
CA SER A 355 15.00 3.68 -5.23
C SER A 355 13.52 4.12 -5.27
N PHE A 356 13.02 4.68 -4.16
CA PHE A 356 11.68 5.24 -4.05
C PHE A 356 11.58 6.56 -4.83
N PHE A 357 12.58 7.43 -4.66
CA PHE A 357 12.64 8.71 -5.35
C PHE A 357 12.64 8.54 -6.87
N VAL A 358 13.50 7.66 -7.41
CA VAL A 358 13.54 7.31 -8.83
C VAL A 358 12.19 6.81 -9.31
N SER A 359 11.52 5.96 -8.53
CA SER A 359 10.20 5.43 -8.90
C SER A 359 9.14 6.54 -9.04
N PHE A 360 9.03 7.41 -8.03
CA PHE A 360 8.06 8.52 -8.07
C PHE A 360 8.37 9.52 -9.18
N PHE A 361 9.64 9.91 -9.31
CA PHE A 361 10.08 10.84 -10.33
C PHE A 361 9.83 10.28 -11.75
N TYR A 362 10.13 9.01 -11.96
CA TYR A 362 9.89 8.33 -13.24
C TYR A 362 8.42 8.36 -13.64
N LEU A 363 7.52 7.98 -12.72
CA LEU A 363 6.09 7.97 -13.00
C LEU A 363 5.52 9.37 -13.25
N LEU A 364 5.96 10.38 -12.49
CA LEU A 364 5.57 11.78 -12.74
C LEU A 364 6.05 12.26 -14.11
N LYS A 365 7.31 12.00 -14.46
CA LYS A 365 7.86 12.34 -15.79
C LYS A 365 7.09 11.64 -16.89
N LYS A 366 6.76 10.35 -16.72
CA LYS A 366 5.98 9.57 -17.69
C LYS A 366 4.57 10.10 -17.83
N ALA A 367 3.91 10.46 -16.73
CA ALA A 367 2.57 11.06 -16.73
C ALA A 367 2.55 12.38 -17.52
N ILE A 368 3.51 13.27 -17.27
CA ILE A 368 3.63 14.55 -17.99
C ILE A 368 3.93 14.31 -19.47
N SER A 369 4.92 13.46 -19.77
CA SER A 369 5.34 13.19 -21.16
C SER A 369 4.26 12.53 -22.01
N LYS A 370 3.38 11.72 -21.39
CA LYS A 370 2.26 11.05 -22.08
C LYS A 370 0.93 11.79 -21.95
N ASN A 371 0.92 12.94 -21.27
CA ASN A 371 -0.29 13.69 -20.90
C ASN A 371 -1.35 12.77 -20.23
N ASP A 372 -0.89 11.84 -19.40
CA ASP A 372 -1.71 10.85 -18.71
C ASP A 372 -1.97 11.33 -17.26
N TYR A 373 -3.03 12.12 -17.10
CA TYR A 373 -3.44 12.61 -15.78
C TYR A 373 -3.81 11.49 -14.82
N LYS A 374 -4.26 10.32 -15.30
CA LYS A 374 -4.60 9.17 -14.45
C LYS A 374 -3.33 8.62 -13.81
N LEU A 375 -2.25 8.50 -14.59
CA LEU A 375 -0.94 8.14 -14.06
C LEU A 375 -0.39 9.21 -13.09
N GLY A 376 -0.64 10.49 -13.38
CA GLY A 376 -0.29 11.60 -12.49
C GLY A 376 -0.98 11.52 -11.13
N ILE A 377 -2.31 11.41 -11.12
CA ILE A 377 -3.11 11.25 -9.89
C ILE A 377 -2.66 9.99 -9.13
N PHE A 378 -2.51 8.86 -9.84
CA PHE A 378 -2.02 7.62 -9.24
C PHE A 378 -0.71 7.82 -8.49
N THR A 379 0.26 8.50 -9.12
CA THR A 379 1.57 8.75 -8.52
C THR A 379 1.48 9.66 -7.30
N ILE A 380 0.70 10.75 -7.38
CA ILE A 380 0.48 11.66 -6.25
C ILE A 380 -0.12 10.92 -5.06
N VAL A 381 -1.05 10.00 -5.29
CA VAL A 381 -1.65 9.22 -4.20
C VAL A 381 -0.65 8.27 -3.56
N TRP A 382 0.21 7.60 -4.33
CA TRP A 382 1.28 6.78 -3.76
C TRP A 382 2.26 7.60 -2.93
N ILE A 383 2.63 8.80 -3.38
CA ILE A 383 3.45 9.74 -2.59
C ILE A 383 2.71 10.11 -1.31
N TYR A 384 1.43 10.49 -1.40
CA TYR A 384 0.61 10.83 -0.23
C TYR A 384 0.55 9.69 0.80
N LEU A 385 0.31 8.45 0.34
CA LEU A 385 0.31 7.27 1.21
C LEU A 385 1.68 7.06 1.84
N PHE A 386 2.76 7.13 1.05
CA PHE A 386 4.14 6.97 1.52
C PHE A 386 4.52 8.00 2.61
N LEU A 387 4.03 9.24 2.48
CA LEU A 387 4.21 10.29 3.48
C LEU A 387 3.34 10.08 4.72
N THR A 388 2.13 9.53 4.61
CA THR A 388 1.17 9.56 5.73
C THR A 388 1.00 8.24 6.48
N THR A 389 1.44 7.13 5.88
CA THR A 389 1.15 5.77 6.37
C THR A 389 2.44 4.96 6.45
N VAL A 390 2.55 4.09 7.47
CA VAL A 390 3.69 3.19 7.66
C VAL A 390 3.48 1.84 6.95
N PHE A 391 4.06 1.70 5.77
CA PHE A 391 4.03 0.46 5.00
C PHE A 391 5.31 0.26 4.17
N ALA A 392 6.40 0.93 4.59
CA ALA A 392 7.72 0.96 3.96
C ALA A 392 8.26 -0.43 3.58
N HIS A 393 8.08 -1.42 4.46
CA HIS A 393 8.61 -2.78 4.31
C HIS A 393 7.56 -3.81 3.87
N THR A 394 6.36 -3.34 3.50
CA THR A 394 5.30 -4.24 3.08
C THR A 394 5.51 -4.73 1.66
N MET A 395 5.03 -5.94 1.40
CA MET A 395 5.09 -6.54 0.05
C MET A 395 4.31 -5.71 -0.97
N LEU A 396 3.28 -4.96 -0.56
CA LEU A 396 2.55 -4.04 -1.43
C LEU A 396 3.43 -2.89 -1.94
N LEU A 397 4.16 -2.20 -1.05
CA LEU A 397 5.02 -1.10 -1.48
C LEU A 397 6.20 -1.58 -2.32
N VAL A 398 6.83 -2.69 -1.91
CA VAL A 398 7.95 -3.27 -2.66
C VAL A 398 7.46 -3.83 -4.01
N GLY A 399 6.24 -4.36 -4.06
CA GLY A 399 5.58 -4.76 -5.30
C GLY A 399 5.29 -3.57 -6.22
N PHE A 400 4.89 -2.41 -5.66
CA PHE A 400 4.78 -1.17 -6.42
C PHE A 400 6.12 -0.74 -7.00
N LEU A 401 7.20 -0.75 -6.21
CA LEU A 401 8.56 -0.47 -6.72
C LEU A 401 8.92 -1.43 -7.86
N ALA A 402 8.68 -2.73 -7.70
CA ALA A 402 8.95 -3.73 -8.72
C ALA A 402 8.20 -3.42 -10.03
N CYS A 403 6.93 -2.98 -9.96
CA CYS A 403 6.18 -2.53 -11.13
C CYS A 403 6.85 -1.35 -11.82
N VAL A 404 7.33 -0.35 -11.06
CA VAL A 404 7.95 0.84 -11.64
C VAL A 404 9.31 0.53 -12.27
N PHE A 405 10.14 -0.27 -11.60
CA PHE A 405 11.44 -0.69 -12.16
C PHE A 405 11.27 -1.56 -13.40
N GLU A 406 10.25 -2.44 -13.45
CA GLU A 406 9.92 -3.16 -14.69
C GLU A 406 9.51 -2.21 -15.82
N LEU A 407 8.70 -1.18 -15.53
CA LEU A 407 8.34 -0.17 -16.53
C LEU A 407 9.57 0.58 -17.06
N ILE A 408 10.52 0.91 -16.18
CA ILE A 408 11.80 1.51 -16.57
C ILE A 408 12.56 0.57 -17.52
N LEU A 409 12.73 -0.70 -17.14
CA LEU A 409 13.44 -1.70 -17.95
C LEU A 409 12.81 -1.92 -19.33
N SER A 410 11.49 -1.90 -19.39
CA SER A 410 10.72 -2.05 -20.62
C SER A 410 10.86 -0.84 -21.56
N ASP A 411 10.92 0.38 -21.02
CA ASP A 411 11.04 1.60 -21.83
C ASP A 411 12.48 1.84 -22.33
N TYR A 412 13.51 1.31 -21.65
CA TYR A 412 14.89 1.38 -22.12
C TYR A 412 15.15 0.42 -23.29
N LYS A 413 15.23 0.95 -24.52
CA LYS A 413 15.88 0.29 -25.65
C LYS A 413 17.41 0.33 -25.42
N ILE A 414 17.99 -0.77 -24.95
CA ILE A 414 19.43 -0.96 -25.05
C ILE A 414 19.67 -1.41 -26.49
N THR A 415 20.08 -0.48 -27.34
CA THR A 415 20.77 -0.81 -28.60
C THR A 415 22.11 -1.39 -28.17
N ILE A 416 22.25 -2.72 -28.25
CA ILE A 416 23.57 -3.36 -28.24
C ILE A 416 23.91 -3.61 -29.70
#